data_AF-A0A960ZB15-F1
#
_entry.id   AF-A0A960ZB15-F1
#
_cell.length_a   1.000
_cell.length_b   1.000
_cell.length_c   1.000
_cell.angle_alpha   90.00
_cell.angle_beta   90.00
_cell.angle_gamma   90.00
#
_symmetry.space_group_name_H-M   'P 1'
#
loop_
_entity.id
_entity.type
_entity.pdbx_description
1 polymer ?
#
loop_
_entity_poly.entity_id
_entity_poly.type
_entity_poly.pdbx_seq_one_letter_code
_entity_poly.pdbx_strand_id
1 'polypeptide(L)' 'MAKRVVWSENAKNSRREILEYWFKRNGNKDYSKKLSEKFNKAIQMIKEFNYIGIATDYENVRAMIVEDYSLFYEIKSLL' A
#
# COMPACT_ATOMS: atom_id res chain seq x y z
N MET A 1 -11.25 -0.65 -17.07
CA MET A 1 -11.64 0.42 -16.12
C MET A 1 -10.85 0.23 -14.83
N ALA A 2 -10.23 1.29 -14.30
CA ALA A 2 -9.49 1.23 -13.04
C ALA A 2 -10.42 0.91 -11.87
N LYS A 3 -10.02 0.00 -10.98
CA LYS A 3 -10.80 -0.34 -9.78
C LYS A 3 -10.72 0.76 -8.73
N ARG A 4 -11.74 0.87 -7.87
CA ARG A 4 -11.73 1.74 -6.69
C ARG A 4 -10.94 1.07 -5.58
N VAL A 5 -10.03 1.82 -4.96
CA VAL A 5 -9.31 1.40 -3.75
C VAL A 5 -10.00 1.96 -2.52
N VAL A 6 -10.24 1.09 -1.54
CA VAL A 6 -10.77 1.45 -0.23
C VAL A 6 -9.73 1.05 0.81
N TRP A 7 -9.29 2.01 1.62
CA TRP A 7 -8.32 1.77 2.68
C TRP A 7 -9.02 1.35 3.96
N SER A 8 -8.63 0.21 4.52
CA SER A 8 -9.03 -0.16 5.89
C SER A 8 -8.43 0.83 6.90
N GLU A 9 -9.06 0.93 8.06
CA GLU A 9 -8.57 1.84 9.10
C GLU A 9 -7.16 1.46 9.59
N ASN A 10 -6.91 0.15 9.71
CA ASN A 10 -5.57 -0.37 10.02
C ASN A 10 -4.54 0.07 8.98
N ALA A 11 -4.86 -0.02 7.68
CA ALA A 11 -3.92 0.37 6.63
C ALA A 11 -3.63 1.88 6.63
N LYS A 12 -4.62 2.72 6.96
CA LYS A 12 -4.40 4.17 7.14
C LYS A 12 -3.47 4.44 8.33
N ASN A 13 -3.72 3.78 9.46
CA ASN A 13 -2.91 3.93 10.67
C ASN A 13 -1.47 3.44 10.47
N SER A 14 -1.27 2.25 9.91
CA SER A 14 0.07 1.72 9.60
C SER A 14 0.84 2.64 8.66
N ARG A 15 0.19 3.15 7.59
CA ARG A 15 0.82 4.12 6.70
C ARG A 15 1.24 5.38 7.45
N ARG A 16 0.37 5.93 8.31
CA ARG A 16 0.68 7.12 9.11
C ARG A 16 1.88 6.87 10.03
N GLU A 17 1.88 5.77 10.76
CA GLU A 17 2.95 5.39 11.70
C GLU A 17 4.29 5.21 11.01
N ILE A 18 4.33 4.54 9.84
CA ILE A 18 5.55 4.37 9.05
C ILE A 18 6.13 5.73 8.62
N LEU A 19 5.29 6.63 8.11
CA LEU A 19 5.74 7.94 7.62
C LEU A 19 6.16 8.86 8.77
N GLU A 20 5.46 8.81 9.90
CA GLU A 20 5.81 9.53 11.13
C GLU A 20 7.11 9.01 11.74
N TYR A 21 7.35 7.70 11.74
CA TYR A 21 8.60 7.11 12.21
C TYR A 21 9.80 7.70 11.46
N TRP A 22 9.76 7.69 10.13
CA TRP A 22 10.87 8.22 9.33
C TRP A 22 11.03 9.72 9.43
N PHE A 23 9.92 10.46 9.60
CA PHE A 23 9.98 11.89 9.86
C PHE A 23 10.71 12.18 11.17
N LYS A 24 10.35 11.47 12.24
CA LYS A 24 10.98 11.61 13.57
C LYS A 24 12.44 11.16 13.54
N ARG A 25 12.75 10.03 12.90
CA ARG A 25 14.10 9.47 12.82
C ARG A 25 15.07 10.35 12.03
N ASN A 26 14.63 10.89 10.90
CA ASN A 26 15.51 11.67 10.01
C ASN A 26 15.50 13.17 10.33
N GLY A 27 14.55 13.65 11.14
CA GLY A 27 14.39 15.06 11.46
C GLY A 27 13.80 15.90 10.31
N ASN A 28 13.47 15.30 9.17
CA ASN A 28 12.85 15.95 8.01
C ASN A 28 11.92 14.98 7.27
N LYS A 29 11.15 15.50 6.31
CA LYS A 29 10.10 14.75 5.59
C LYS A 29 10.57 14.15 4.27
N ASP A 30 11.82 14.32 3.86
CA ASP A 30 12.26 13.99 2.50
C ASP A 30 12.11 12.50 2.20
N TYR A 31 12.55 11.65 3.14
CA TYR A 31 12.39 10.21 3.01
C TYR A 31 10.92 9.79 3.09
N SER A 32 10.16 10.32 4.05
CA SER A 32 8.73 10.03 4.18
C SER A 32 7.95 10.41 2.92
N LYS A 33 8.29 11.53 2.27
CA LYS A 33 7.69 11.95 1.01
C LYS A 33 8.00 10.96 -0.11
N LYS A 34 9.28 10.59 -0.29
CA LYS A 34 9.70 9.58 -1.28
C LYS A 34 9.00 8.24 -1.06
N LEU A 35 8.90 7.77 0.19
CA LEU A 35 8.22 6.52 0.53
C LEU A 35 6.71 6.59 0.24
N SER A 36 6.06 7.71 0.57
CA SER A 36 4.64 7.94 0.25
C SER A 36 4.38 7.93 -1.26
N GLU A 37 5.27 8.50 -2.06
CA GLU A 37 5.20 8.45 -3.53
C GLU A 37 5.34 7.01 -4.06
N LYS A 38 6.23 6.20 -3.48
CA LYS A 38 6.36 4.77 -3.83
C LYS A 38 5.08 4.00 -3.52
N PHE A 39 4.47 4.21 -2.35
CA PHE A 39 3.16 3.62 -2.04
C PHE A 39 2.08 4.06 -3.02
N ASN A 40 2.03 5.34 -3.38
CA ASN A 40 1.03 5.84 -4.33
C ASN A 40 1.20 5.20 -5.72
N LYS A 41 2.45 5.01 -6.19
CA LYS A 41 2.74 4.32 -7.46
C LYS A 41 2.29 2.85 -7.42
N ALA A 42 2.62 2.14 -6.34
CA ALA A 42 2.17 0.76 -6.14
C ALA A 42 0.63 0.66 -6.18
N ILE A 43 -0.07 1.57 -5.53
CA ILE A 43 -1.54 1.61 -5.51
C ILE A 43 -2.12 1.88 -6.90
N GLN A 44 -1.49 2.71 -7.73
CA GLN A 44 -1.94 2.88 -9.13
C GLN A 44 -1.75 1.59 -9.94
N MET A 45 -0.64 0.88 -9.76
CA MET A 45 -0.44 -0.42 -10.40
C MET A 45 -1.49 -1.44 -9.94
N ILE A 46 -1.82 -1.49 -8.65
CA ILE A 46 -2.86 -2.37 -8.12
C ILE A 46 -4.25 -2.04 -8.72
N LYS A 47 -4.54 -0.75 -8.98
CA LYS A 47 -5.81 -0.35 -9.58
C LYS A 47 -5.98 -0.77 -11.04
N GLU A 48 -4.87 -0.85 -11.76
CA GLU A 48 -4.82 -1.17 -13.19
C GLU A 48 -4.65 -2.68 -13.42
N PHE A 49 -3.78 -3.30 -12.62
CA PHE A 49 -3.41 -4.71 -12.69
C PHE A 49 -3.68 -5.37 -11.34
N ASN A 50 -4.95 -5.61 -11.05
CA ASN A 50 -5.41 -6.04 -9.72
C ASN A 50 -4.71 -7.33 -9.24
N TYR A 51 -4.25 -8.19 -10.14
CA TYR A 51 -3.56 -9.44 -9.81
C TYR A 51 -2.02 -9.34 -9.74
N ILE A 52 -1.45 -8.13 -9.84
CA ILE A 52 0.01 -7.91 -9.89
C ILE A 52 0.74 -8.33 -8.59
N GLY A 53 0.07 -8.26 -7.45
CA GLY A 53 0.62 -8.71 -6.17
C GLY A 53 0.81 -10.22 -6.11
N ILE A 54 1.70 -10.65 -5.22
CA ILE A 54 1.94 -12.06 -4.87
C ILE A 54 0.69 -12.59 -4.17
N ALA A 55 0.14 -13.72 -4.62
CA ALA A 55 -0.97 -14.37 -3.95
C ALA A 55 -0.55 -14.86 -2.57
N THR A 56 -1.40 -14.65 -1.57
CA THR A 56 -1.20 -15.24 -0.24
C THR A 56 -1.99 -16.54 -0.11
N ASP A 57 -1.87 -17.19 1.03
CA ASP A 57 -2.68 -18.33 1.46
C ASP A 57 -4.15 -17.96 1.73
N TYR A 58 -4.44 -16.67 1.92
CA TYR A 58 -5.80 -16.15 2.05
C TYR A 58 -6.41 -15.88 0.67
N GLU A 59 -7.62 -16.40 0.46
CA GLU A 59 -8.34 -16.25 -0.80
C GLU A 59 -8.53 -14.77 -1.19
N ASN A 60 -8.25 -14.44 -2.45
CA ASN A 60 -8.36 -13.09 -3.02
C ASN A 60 -7.49 -12.02 -2.35
N VAL A 61 -6.65 -12.37 -1.38
CA VAL A 61 -5.67 -11.49 -0.75
C VAL A 61 -4.34 -11.62 -1.47
N ARG A 62 -3.71 -10.47 -1.69
CA ARG A 62 -2.43 -10.36 -2.38
C ARG A 62 -1.54 -9.36 -1.65
N ALA A 63 -0.24 -9.55 -1.78
CA ALA A 63 0.78 -8.68 -1.22
C ALA A 63 1.62 -8.05 -2.33
N MET A 64 1.87 -6.75 -2.25
CA MET A 64 2.83 -6.05 -3.09
C MET A 64 3.97 -5.53 -2.22
N ILE A 65 5.21 -5.87 -2.56
CA ILE A 65 6.40 -5.39 -1.85
C ILE A 65 6.76 -4.00 -2.37
N VAL A 66 6.95 -3.06 -1.45
CA VAL A 66 7.38 -1.68 -1.71
C VAL A 66 8.48 -1.34 -0.73
N GLU A 67 9.73 -1.38 -1.19
CA GLU A 67 10.92 -1.30 -0.32
C GLU A 67 10.86 -2.38 0.77
N ASP A 68 11.01 -2.00 2.04
CA ASP A 68 10.96 -2.89 3.20
C ASP A 68 9.53 -3.15 3.72
N TYR A 69 8.50 -2.77 2.96
CA TYR A 69 7.10 -2.85 3.39
C TYR A 69 6.26 -3.71 2.45
N SER A 70 5.23 -4.34 3.01
CA SER A 70 4.24 -5.10 2.25
C SER A 70 2.89 -4.40 2.28
N LEU A 71 2.34 -4.11 1.10
CA LEU A 71 0.96 -3.67 0.93
C LEU A 71 0.07 -4.88 0.69
N PHE A 72 -0.72 -5.24 1.70
CA PHE A 72 -1.75 -6.27 1.56
C PHE A 72 -3.05 -5.67 1.05
N TYR A 73 -3.66 -6.32 0.08
CA TYR A 73 -4.94 -5.90 -0.48
C TYR A 73 -5.79 -7.11 -0.90
N GLU A 74 -7.10 -6.91 -0.91
CA GLU A 74 -8.08 -7.93 -1.27
C GLU A 74 -8.83 -7.50 -2.54
N ILE A 75 -9.00 -8.43 -3.50
CA ILE A 75 -9.80 -8.20 -4.69
C ILE A 75 -11.24 -8.61 -4.39
N LYS A 76 -12.13 -7.62 -4.21
CA LYS A 76 -13.57 -7.86 -4.08
C LYS A 76 -14.28 -7.71 -5.42
N SER A 77 -15.11 -8.69 -5.77
CA SER A 77 -16.18 -8.46 -6.72
C SER A 77 -17.34 -7.82 -5.97
N LEU A 78 -17.90 -6.73 -6.50
CA LEU A 78 -19.25 -6.33 -6.11
C LEU A 78 -20.17 -7.41 -6.69
N LEU A 79 -20.88 -8.14 -5.83
CA LEU A 79 -22.10 -8.83 -6.24
C LEU A 79 -23.18 -7.77 -6.49
#